data_AF-A0A011M8J7-F1
#
_entry.id   AF-A0A011M8J7-F1
#
_cell.length_a   1.000
_cell.length_b   1.000
_cell.length_c   1.000
_cell.angle_alpha   90.00
_cell.angle_beta   90.00
_cell.angle_gamma   90.00
#
_symmetry.space_group_name_H-M   'P 1'
#
loop_
_entity.id
_entity.type
_entity.pdbx_description
1 polymer ?
#
loop_
_entity_poly.entity_id
_entity_poly.type
_entity_poly.pdbx_seq_one_letter_code
_entity_poly.pdbx_strand_id
1 'polypeptide(L)' 'MILTVEQIAEEALALPSEARALLADRLVESLDPAEDGYVQQLWGTEACRRRDDVRSGRVETIPGDEALERVRQMFAR' A
#
# COMPACT_ATOMS: atom_id res chain seq x y z
N MET A 1 26.27 -16.51 8.39
CA MET A 1 26.58 -16.48 6.94
C MET A 1 25.58 -15.56 6.28
N ILE A 2 26.03 -14.66 5.42
CA ILE A 2 25.15 -13.86 4.57
C ILE A 2 25.14 -14.57 3.21
N LEU A 3 23.98 -15.03 2.78
CA LEU A 3 23.78 -15.61 1.45
C LEU A 3 23.75 -14.48 0.41
N THR A 4 24.33 -14.68 -0.77
CA THR A 4 24.20 -13.71 -1.86
C THR A 4 22.80 -13.78 -2.49
N VAL A 5 22.41 -12.73 -3.21
CA VAL A 5 21.12 -12.70 -3.92
C VAL A 5 21.03 -13.85 -4.94
N GLU A 6 22.14 -14.15 -5.62
CA GLU A 6 22.24 -15.24 -6.59
C GLU A 6 22.04 -16.60 -5.93
N GLN A 7 22.63 -16.83 -4.75
CA GLN A 7 22.44 -18.07 -3.99
C GLN A 7 20.99 -18.23 -3.53
N ILE A 8 20.36 -17.14 -3.08
CA ILE A 8 18.94 -17.15 -2.68
C ILE A 8 18.06 -17.43 -3.91
N ALA A 9 18.36 -16.83 -5.05
CA ALA A 9 17.61 -17.02 -6.28
C ALA A 9 17.73 -18.46 -6.81
N GLU A 10 18.92 -19.04 -6.76
CA GLU A 10 19.15 -20.44 -7.17
C GLU A 10 18.29 -21.41 -6.36
N GLU A 11 18.35 -21.30 -5.03
CA GLU A 11 17.54 -22.13 -4.12
C GLU A 11 16.04 -21.87 -4.28
N ALA A 12 15.62 -20.62 -4.44
CA ALA A 12 14.23 -20.27 -4.68
C ALA A 12 13.69 -20.86 -6.00
N LEU A 13 14.49 -20.87 -7.07
CA LEU A 13 14.10 -21.42 -8.36
C LEU A 13 13.99 -22.95 -8.34
N ALA A 14 14.73 -23.63 -7.46
CA ALA A 14 14.64 -25.07 -7.25
C ALA A 14 13.32 -25.51 -6.56
N LEU A 15 12.59 -24.59 -5.92
CA LEU A 15 11.32 -24.89 -5.26
C LEU A 15 10.20 -25.24 -6.27
N PRO A 16 9.19 -26.03 -5.85
CA PRO A 16 7.96 -26.20 -6.62
C PRO A 16 7.25 -24.87 -6.91
N SER A 17 6.48 -24.82 -8.00
CA SER A 17 5.85 -23.58 -8.48
C SER A 17 5.00 -22.87 -7.42
N GLU A 18 4.27 -23.61 -6.59
CA GLU A 18 3.41 -23.05 -5.54
C GLU A 18 4.23 -22.39 -4.42
N ALA A 19 5.34 -23.02 -4.00
CA ALA A 19 6.24 -22.46 -3.00
C ALA A 19 6.96 -21.21 -3.52
N ARG A 20 7.27 -21.14 -4.82
CA ARG A 20 7.82 -19.93 -5.45
C ARG A 20 6.82 -18.79 -5.47
N ALA A 21 5.55 -19.06 -5.77
CA ALA A 21 4.50 -18.05 -5.75
C ALA A 21 4.34 -17.46 -4.34
N LEU A 22 4.26 -18.32 -3.31
CA LEU A 22 4.20 -17.88 -1.92
C LEU A 22 5.41 -17.03 -1.51
N LEU A 23 6.62 -17.43 -1.92
CA LEU A 23 7.83 -16.65 -1.63
C LEU A 23 7.82 -15.29 -2.34
N ALA A 24 7.37 -15.24 -3.59
CA ALA A 24 7.23 -14.00 -4.34
C ALA A 24 6.24 -13.05 -3.66
N ASP A 25 5.09 -13.54 -3.21
CA ASP A 25 4.09 -12.74 -2.49
C ASP A 25 4.70 -12.11 -1.22
N ARG A 26 5.39 -12.90 -0.40
CA ARG A 26 6.05 -12.39 0.81
C ARG A 26 7.15 -11.36 0.53
N LEU A 27 7.92 -11.56 -0.54
CA LEU A 27 8.94 -10.59 -0.94
C LEU A 27 8.27 -9.29 -1.39
N VAL A 28 7.18 -9.37 -2.16
CA VAL A 28 6.40 -8.19 -2.57
C VAL A 28 5.81 -7.47 -1.35
N GLU A 29 5.24 -8.20 -0.38
CA GLU A 29 4.76 -7.64 0.89
C GLU A 29 5.88 -6.90 1.64
N SER A 30 7.09 -7.46 1.70
CA SER A 30 8.23 -6.83 2.36
C SER A 30 8.73 -5.54 1.68
N LEU A 31 8.34 -5.32 0.41
CA LEU A 31 8.63 -4.09 -0.32
C LEU A 31 7.58 -3.00 -0.07
N ASP A 32 6.47 -3.32 0.60
CA ASP A 32 5.44 -2.33 0.89
C ASP A 32 6.03 -1.24 1.81
N PRO A 33 6.07 0.04 1.37
CA PRO A 33 6.44 1.15 2.23
C PRO A 33 5.54 1.27 3.46
N ALA A 34 4.42 0.55 3.51
CA ALA A 34 3.61 0.38 4.69
C ALA A 34 4.29 -0.41 5.83
N GLU A 35 5.44 -1.05 5.64
CA GLU A 35 6.26 -1.46 6.79
C GLU A 35 7.17 -0.32 7.30
N ASP A 36 7.44 0.68 6.46
CA ASP A 36 8.22 1.86 6.80
C ASP A 36 7.34 2.85 7.56
N GLY A 37 7.34 2.74 8.90
CA GLY A 37 6.47 3.50 9.80
C GLY A 37 6.46 5.03 9.59
N TYR A 38 7.43 5.57 8.84
CA TYR A 38 7.43 6.94 8.35
C TYR A 38 6.23 7.25 7.42
N VAL A 39 5.91 6.37 6.47
CA VAL A 39 4.77 6.55 5.56
C VAL A 39 3.47 6.47 6.35
N GLN A 40 3.31 5.49 7.25
CA GLN A 40 2.19 5.44 8.20
C GLN A 40 2.01 6.74 8.97
N GLN A 41 3.09 7.29 9.51
CA GLN A 41 3.04 8.51 10.30
C GLN A 41 2.57 9.70 9.45
N LEU A 42 3.07 9.84 8.22
CA LEU A 42 2.63 10.88 7.30
C LEU A 42 1.15 10.75 6.95
N TRP A 43 0.69 9.53 6.64
CA TRP A 43 -0.72 9.25 6.36
C TRP A 43 -1.62 9.53 7.56
N GLY A 44 -1.21 9.11 8.76
CA GLY A 44 -1.94 9.37 10.00
C GLY A 44 -2.04 10.86 10.32
N THR A 45 -0.96 11.61 10.08
CA THR A 45 -0.92 13.07 10.25
C THR A 45 -1.90 13.75 9.29
N GLU A 46 -1.86 13.39 8.00
CA GLU A 46 -2.74 13.97 6.99
C GLU A 46 -4.22 13.61 7.23
N ALA A 47 -4.51 12.37 7.64
CA ALA A 47 -5.86 11.93 7.97
C ALA A 47 -6.44 12.73 9.14
N CYS A 48 -5.67 12.93 10.22
CA CYS A 48 -6.09 13.76 11.35
C CYS A 48 -6.33 15.21 10.91
N ARG A 49 -5.41 15.79 10.13
CA ARG A 49 -5.53 17.16 9.61
C ARG A 49 -6.82 17.35 8.81
N ARG A 50 -7.09 16.46 7.84
CA ARG A 50 -8.30 16.52 7.00
C ARG A 50 -9.59 16.37 7.80
N ARG A 51 -9.63 15.45 8.77
CA ARG A 51 -10.78 15.29 9.67
C ARG A 51 -11.07 16.58 10.43
N ASP A 52 -10.03 17.23 10.96
CA ASP A 52 -10.18 18.43 11.77
C ASP A 52 -10.56 19.65 10.91
N ASP A 53 -10.07 19.74 9.68
CA ASP A 53 -10.52 20.74 8.69
C ASP A 53 -12.02 20.61 8.40
N VAL A 54 -12.52 19.39 8.20
CA VAL A 54 -13.95 19.12 7.99
C VAL A 54 -14.77 19.49 9.22
N ARG A 55 -14.37 19.02 10.41
CA ARG A 55 -15.10 19.28 11.67
C ARG A 55 -15.15 20.75 12.05
N SER A 56 -14.12 21.51 11.69
CA SER A 56 -14.05 22.95 11.94
C SER A 56 -14.70 23.81 10.86
N GLY A 57 -15.17 23.19 9.76
CA GLY A 57 -15.75 23.92 8.63
C GLY A 57 -14.75 24.75 7.83
N ARG A 58 -13.44 24.45 7.93
CA ARG A 58 -12.39 25.15 7.16
C ARG A 58 -12.39 24.78 5.67
N VAL A 59 -13.06 23.69 5.32
CA VAL A 59 -13.16 23.17 3.96
C VAL A 59 -14.62 22.92 3.61
N GLU A 60 -14.96 23.14 2.35
CA GLU A 60 -16.26 22.75 1.80
C GLU A 60 -16.24 21.25 1.47
N THR A 61 -17.20 20.51 2.00
CA THR A 61 -17.32 19.07 1.77
C THR A 61 -18.32 18.78 0.65
N ILE A 62 -18.05 17.76 -0.15
CA ILE A 62 -19.02 17.17 -1.06
C ILE A 62 -19.72 15.95 -0.42
N PRO A 63 -20.96 15.63 -0.81
CA PRO A 63 -21.61 14.39 -0.42
C PRO A 63 -20.78 13.14 -0.77
N GLY A 64 -20.76 12.16 0.13
CA GLY A 64 -19.94 10.96 -0.04
C GLY A 64 -20.28 10.15 -1.30
N ASP A 65 -21.56 10.00 -1.61
CA ASP A 65 -22.02 9.27 -2.80
C ASP A 65 -21.54 9.94 -4.10
N GLU A 66 -21.55 11.27 -4.13
CA GLU A 66 -21.06 12.06 -5.26
C GLU A 66 -19.54 11.89 -5.43
N ALA A 67 -18.78 11.93 -4.32
CA ALA A 67 -17.34 11.71 -4.35
C ALA A 67 -16.97 10.33 -4.92
N LEU A 68 -17.67 9.28 -4.46
CA LEU A 68 -17.43 7.90 -4.90
C LEU A 68 -17.83 7.67 -6.36
N GLU A 69 -18.90 8.31 -6.82
CA GLU A 69 -19.31 8.28 -8.22
C GLU A 69 -18.23 8.87 -9.14
N ARG A 70 -17.68 10.04 -8.79
CA ARG A 70 -16.61 10.68 -9.57
C ARG A 70 -15.38 9.78 -9.70
N VAL A 71 -14.98 9.10 -8.62
CA VAL A 71 -13.85 8.15 -8.65
C VAL A 71 -14.15 6.97 -9.57
N ARG A 72 -15.34 6.37 -9.47
CA ARG A 72 -15.73 5.25 -10.35
C ARG A 72 -15.69 5.65 -11.81
N GLN A 73 -16.17 6.84 -12.15
CA GLN A 73 -16.13 7.37 -13.53
C GLN A 73 -14.70 7.60 -14.04
N MET A 74 -13.76 8.02 -13.18
CA MET A 74 -12.36 8.22 -13.57
C MET A 74 -11.66 6.93 -14.03
N PHE A 75 -12.03 5.78 -13.45
CA PHE A 75 -11.38 4.49 -13.72
C PHE A 75 -12.21 3.54 -14.60
N ALA A 76 -13.40 3.95 -15.04
CA ALA A 76 -14.30 3.14 -15.87
C ALA A 76 -13.87 3.03 -17.35
N ARG A 77 -12.56 3.01 -17.64
CA ARG A 77 -12.02 2.96 -19.00
C ARG A 77 -11.55 1.57 -19.39
#